data_AF-A0A357Z0R8-F1
#
_entry.id   AF-A0A357Z0R8-F1
#
_cell.length_a   1.000
_cell.length_b   1.000
_cell.length_c   1.000
_cell.angle_alpha   90.00
_cell.angle_beta   90.00
_cell.angle_gamma   90.00
#
_symmetry.space_group_name_H-M   'P 1'
#
loop_
_entity.id
_entity.type
_entity.pdbx_description
1 polymer ?
#
loop_
_entity_poly.entity_id
_entity_poly.type
_entity_poly.pdbx_seq_one_letter_code
_entity_poly.pdbx_strand_id
1 'polypeptide(L)'
;YAGAEVLFTYVSKPLEVDTRGMISRALAAGRRIAAPLCIPQTLGMRFYEIRSMEDLVPGRYGVLEPDPARCAPAGEAGPGVLCVVPGL
;
A
#
# COMPACT_ATOMS: atom_id res chain seq x y z
N TYR A 1 -1.87 -12.51 11.48
CA TYR A 1 -0.76 -11.85 10.74
C TYR A 1 0.07 -12.85 9.93
N ALA A 2 0.74 -13.83 10.54
CA ALA A 2 1.74 -14.66 9.85
C ALA A 2 1.22 -15.43 8.61
N GLY A 3 -0.06 -15.82 8.59
CA GLY A 3 -0.69 -16.53 7.46
C GLY A 3 -1.25 -15.64 6.34
N ALA A 4 -1.13 -14.32 6.40
CA ALA A 4 -1.66 -13.44 5.36
C ALA A 4 -0.72 -13.35 4.15
N GLU A 5 -1.12 -13.85 3.00
CA GLU A 5 -0.29 -13.85 1.78
C GLU A 5 -0.22 -12.47 1.12
N VAL A 6 -1.23 -11.64 1.41
CA VAL A 6 -1.40 -10.30 0.83
C VAL A 6 -1.64 -9.29 1.95
N LEU A 7 -0.92 -8.18 1.91
CA LEU A 7 -1.08 -7.06 2.84
C LEU A 7 -1.53 -5.81 2.07
N PHE A 8 -2.74 -5.34 2.38
CA PHE A 8 -3.20 -4.02 1.98
C PHE A 8 -2.85 -3.04 3.10
N THR A 9 -2.15 -1.95 2.80
CA THR A 9 -1.71 -1.01 3.82
C THR A 9 -1.51 0.39 3.26
N TYR A 10 -1.40 1.38 4.14
CA TYR A 10 -1.10 2.76 3.77
C TYR A 10 0.39 3.05 3.95
N VAL A 11 0.91 4.02 3.19
CA VAL A 11 2.28 4.53 3.40
C VAL A 11 2.21 5.72 4.36
N SER A 12 2.78 5.53 5.55
CA SER A 12 2.67 6.49 6.67
C SER A 12 3.28 7.86 6.38
N LYS A 13 2.64 8.91 6.87
CA LYS A 13 3.24 10.25 7.03
C LYS A 13 4.11 10.32 8.30
N PRO A 14 4.97 11.35 8.45
CA PRO A 14 5.82 11.50 9.64
C PRO A 14 5.08 11.52 10.99
N LEU A 15 3.81 11.92 11.01
CA LEU A 15 2.98 11.98 12.21
C LEU A 15 2.11 10.72 12.43
N GLU A 16 2.19 9.74 11.52
CA GLU A 16 1.46 8.48 11.61
C GLU A 16 2.37 7.37 12.16
N VAL A 17 1.77 6.24 12.55
CA VAL A 17 2.54 5.03 12.89
C VAL A 17 3.37 4.60 11.67
N ASP A 18 4.67 4.38 11.83
CA ASP A 18 5.54 4.05 10.71
C ASP A 18 5.24 2.66 10.12
N THR A 19 4.57 2.66 8.96
CA THR A 19 4.27 1.47 8.17
C THR A 19 5.40 1.09 7.20
N ARG A 20 6.40 1.95 6.95
CA ARG A 20 7.47 1.66 5.96
C ARG A 20 8.32 0.47 6.37
N GLY A 21 8.62 0.37 7.66
CA GLY A 21 9.35 -0.76 8.23
C GLY A 21 8.57 -2.08 8.14
N MET A 22 7.24 -2.05 8.23
CA MET A 22 6.39 -3.23 8.03
C MET A 22 6.35 -3.64 6.56
N ILE A 23 6.14 -2.68 5.65
CA ILE A 23 6.11 -2.89 4.19
C ILE A 23 7.42 -3.53 3.73
N SER A 24 8.56 -2.94 4.12
CA SER A 24 9.89 -3.42 3.70
C SER A 24 10.15 -4.86 4.15
N ARG A 25 9.78 -5.21 5.39
CA ARG A 25 9.91 -6.59 5.90
C ARG A 25 8.99 -7.57 5.18
N ALA A 26 7.76 -7.15 4.87
CA ALA A 26 6.79 -8.00 4.19
C ALA A 26 7.19 -8.26 2.73
N LEU A 27 7.72 -7.24 2.04
CA LEU A 27 8.33 -7.38 0.71
C LEU A 27 9.54 -8.34 0.74
N ALA A 28 10.45 -8.17 1.71
CA ALA A 28 11.60 -9.06 1.88
C ALA A 28 11.21 -10.51 2.19
N ALA A 29 10.04 -10.71 2.82
CA ALA A 29 9.46 -12.04 3.07
C ALA A 29 8.68 -12.60 1.86
N GLY A 30 8.69 -11.93 0.71
CA GLY A 30 8.01 -12.37 -0.52
C GLY A 30 6.47 -12.22 -0.49
N ARG A 31 5.92 -11.45 0.46
CA ARG A 31 4.47 -11.20 0.52
C ARG A 31 4.07 -10.17 -0.53
N ARG A 32 2.85 -10.29 -1.04
CA ARG A 32 2.26 -9.29 -1.95
C ARG A 32 1.79 -8.10 -1.13
N ILE A 33 2.23 -6.90 -1.49
CA ILE A 33 1.84 -5.67 -0.81
C ILE A 33 1.09 -4.78 -1.77
N ALA A 34 -0.03 -4.24 -1.32
CA ALA A 34 -0.75 -3.21 -2.06
C ALA A 34 -0.89 -1.94 -1.22
N ALA A 35 -0.60 -0.80 -1.85
CA ALA A 35 -0.75 0.52 -1.27
C ALA A 35 -1.84 1.32 -2.02
N PRO A 36 -2.53 2.24 -1.34
CA PRO A 36 -3.59 3.02 -1.97
C PRO A 36 -3.01 4.08 -2.90
N LEU A 37 -3.67 4.24 -4.05
CA LEU A 37 -3.55 5.37 -4.96
C LEU A 37 -4.88 6.14 -4.93
N CYS A 38 -4.84 7.42 -4.59
CA CYS A 38 -6.02 8.27 -4.64
C CYS A 38 -6.39 8.59 -6.10
N ILE A 39 -7.68 8.56 -6.42
CA ILE A 39 -8.23 8.92 -7.73
C ILE A 39 -8.83 10.32 -7.64
N PRO A 40 -8.14 11.36 -8.14
CA PRO A 40 -8.50 12.77 -7.89
C PRO A 40 -9.92 13.15 -8.34
N GLN A 41 -10.40 12.53 -9.41
CA GLN A 41 -11.66 12.88 -10.06
C GLN A 41 -12.89 12.39 -9.30
N THR A 42 -12.75 11.36 -8.46
CA THR A 42 -13.90 10.67 -7.85
C THR A 42 -13.88 10.63 -6.33
N LEU A 43 -12.85 11.22 -5.69
CA LEU A 43 -12.51 10.96 -4.28
C LEU A 43 -12.35 9.45 -3.97
N GLY A 44 -12.21 8.62 -5.01
CA GLY A 44 -12.05 7.19 -4.88
C GLY A 44 -10.61 6.84 -4.53
N MET A 45 -10.43 5.64 -4.01
CA MET A 45 -9.12 5.08 -3.70
C MET A 45 -9.06 3.67 -4.26
N ARG A 46 -7.94 3.32 -4.89
CA ARG A 46 -7.70 1.96 -5.40
C ARG A 46 -6.35 1.46 -4.90
N PHE A 47 -6.28 0.19 -4.55
CA PHE A 47 -5.02 -0.42 -4.17
C PHE A 47 -4.24 -0.82 -5.42
N TYR A 48 -2.92 -0.61 -5.38
CA TYR A 48 -1.97 -1.01 -6.42
C TYR A 48 -0.85 -1.83 -5.78
N GLU A 49 -0.45 -2.92 -6.43
CA GLU A 49 0.62 -3.78 -5.95
C GLU A 49 1.98 -3.12 -6.16
N ILE A 50 2.78 -3.08 -5.09
CA ILE A 50 4.17 -2.62 -5.13
C ILE A 50 5.10 -3.82 -4.95
N ARG A 51 6.24 -3.78 -5.64
CA ARG A 51 7.30 -4.80 -5.52
C ARG A 51 8.52 -4.27 -4.78
N SER A 52 8.61 -2.95 -4.62
CA SER A 52 9.68 -2.25 -3.92
C SER A 52 9.17 -0.92 -3.34
N MET A 53 9.92 -0.36 -2.41
CA MET A 53 9.67 1.01 -1.93
C MET A 53 9.92 2.07 -3.02
N GLU A 54 10.71 1.73 -4.05
CA GLU A 54 11.02 2.61 -5.18
C GLU A 54 9.85 2.73 -6.17
N ASP A 55 8.87 1.84 -6.08
CA ASP A 55 7.62 1.93 -6.87
C ASP A 55 6.69 3.04 -6.37
N LEU A 56 7.03 3.66 -5.23
CA LEU A 56 6.28 4.74 -4.63
C LEU A 56 6.85 6.10 -5.06
N VAL A 57 5.95 7.00 -5.44
CA VAL A 57 6.25 8.37 -5.82
C VAL A 57 5.51 9.36 -4.91
N PRO A 58 5.99 10.60 -4.75
CA PRO A 58 5.24 11.64 -4.06
C PRO A 58 3.86 11.81 -4.70
N GLY A 59 2.84 11.45 -3.93
CA GLY A 59 1.44 11.50 -4.33
C GLY A 59 0.73 12.75 -3.82
N ARG A 60 -0.60 12.72 -3.88
CA ARG A 60 -1.41 13.81 -3.34
C ARG A 60 -1.27 13.89 -1.81
N TYR A 61 -1.42 15.09 -1.24
CA TYR A 61 -1.39 15.32 0.22
C TYR A 61 -0.07 14.96 0.93
N GLY A 62 1.05 14.90 0.18
CA GLY A 62 2.38 14.63 0.73
C GLY A 62 2.57 13.19 1.20
N VAL A 63 1.70 12.27 0.77
CA VAL A 63 1.82 10.83 1.00
C VAL A 63 2.53 10.20 -0.20
N LEU A 64 3.31 9.14 0.02
CA LEU A 64 3.87 8.34 -1.06
C LEU A 64 2.80 7.38 -1.61
N GLU A 65 2.58 7.40 -2.91
CA GLU A 65 1.57 6.59 -3.61
C GLU A 65 2.23 5.72 -4.68
N PRO A 66 1.68 4.55 -5.03
CA PRO A 66 2.20 3.72 -6.11
C PRO A 66 2.16 4.45 -7.45
N ASP A 67 3.24 4.34 -8.23
CA ASP A 67 3.26 4.86 -9.60
C ASP A 67 2.39 3.98 -10.52
N PRO A 68 1.28 4.49 -11.08
CA PRO A 68 0.38 3.70 -11.93
C PRO A 68 1.02 3.28 -13.26
N ALA A 69 2.16 3.85 -13.66
CA ALA A 69 2.91 3.41 -14.83
C ALA A 69 3.76 2.15 -14.55
N ARG A 70 4.05 1.86 -13.27
CA ARG A 70 4.91 0.76 -12.82
C ARG A 70 4.13 -0.32 -12.07
N CYS A 71 3.03 0.07 -11.44
CA CYS A 71 2.24 -0.78 -10.56
C CYS A 71 0.92 -1.18 -11.24
N ALA A 72 0.48 -2.41 -11.00
CA ALA A 72 -0.82 -2.89 -11.44
C ALA A 72 -1.86 -2.70 -10.32
N PRO A 73 -3.15 -2.47 -10.66
CA PRO A 73 -4.22 -2.51 -9.67
C PRO A 73 -4.21 -3.85 -8.93
N ALA A 74 -4.33 -3.79 -7.61
CA ALA A 74 -4.53 -4.97 -6.80
C ALA A 74 -5.91 -5.58 -7.09
N GLY A 75 -5.99 -6.91 -6.98
CA GLY A 75 -7.27 -7.61 -7.02
C GLY A 75 -8.18 -7.22 -5.84
N GLU A 76 -9.40 -7.73 -5.86
CA GLU A 76 -10.33 -7.53 -4.74
C GLU A 76 -9.80 -8.17 -3.45
N ALA A 77 -10.16 -7.59 -2.31
CA ALA A 77 -9.87 -8.18 -1.01
C ALA A 77 -10.62 -9.52 -0.88
N GLY A 78 -9.91 -10.57 -0.48
CA GLY A 78 -10.46 -11.91 -0.31
C GLY A 78 -9.81 -12.67 0.85
N PRO A 79 -10.06 -13.98 0.98
CA PRO A 79 -9.42 -14.81 1.99
C PRO A 79 -7.88 -14.67 1.93
N GLY A 80 -7.24 -14.53 3.09
CA GLY A 80 -5.77 -14.38 3.17
C GLY A 80 -5.24 -12.95 2.97
N VAL A 81 -6.11 -11.97 2.72
CA VAL A 81 -5.76 -10.55 2.71
C VAL A 81 -5.88 -9.97 4.13
N LEU A 82 -4.82 -9.32 4.60
CA LEU A 82 -4.87 -8.45 5.78
C LEU A 82 -4.88 -6.99 5.33
N CYS A 83 -5.84 -6.19 5.80
CA CYS A 83 -5.90 -4.76 5.51
C CYS A 83 -5.58 -3.96 6.78
N VAL A 84 -4.49 -3.18 6.73
CA VAL A 84 -4.09 -2.25 7.79
C VAL A 84 -4.59 -0.86 7.40
N VAL A 85 -5.57 -0.37 8.15
CA VAL A 85 -6.28 0.88 7.88
C VAL A 85 -5.75 1.97 8.82
N PRO A 86 -5.39 3.17 8.31
CA PRO A 86 -5.04 4.31 9.16
C PRO A 86 -6.29 4.86 9.87
N GLY A 87 -6.10 5.54 11.00
CA GLY A 87 -7.19 6.18 11.75
C GLY A 87 -6.68 7.32 12.63
N LEU A 88 -7.60 8.24 12.95
CA LEU A 88 -7.45 9.31 13.92
C LEU A 88 -8.61 9.24 14.91
#